data_AF-A0A6N9V5P4-F1
#
_entry.id   AF-A0A6N9V5P4-F1
#
_cell.length_a   1.000
_cell.length_b   1.000
_cell.length_c   1.000
_cell.angle_alpha   90.00
_cell.angle_beta   90.00
_cell.angle_gamma   90.00
#
_symmetry.space_group_name_H-M   'P 1'
#
loop_
_entity.id
_entity.type
_entity.pdbx_description
1 polymer ?
#
loop_
_entity_poly.entity_id
_entity_poly.type
_entity_poly.pdbx_seq_one_letter_code
_entity_poly.pdbx_strand_id
1 'polypeptide(L)' 'ADLQLRYDRDGRWWPYRKEGGRWVPAGPADDDPASALAGAVAGASGGD' A
#
# COMPACT_ATOMS: atom_id res chain seq x y z
N ALA A 1 2.75 -3.10 11.93
CA ALA A 1 2.46 -3.35 10.52
C ALA A 1 3.54 -2.68 9.69
N ASP A 2 4.41 -3.44 9.02
CA ASP A 2 5.35 -2.85 8.07
C ASP A 2 4.61 -2.49 6.78
N LEU A 3 4.74 -1.23 6.34
CA LEU A 3 4.17 -0.70 5.11
C LEU A 3 5.30 -0.17 4.23
N GLN A 4 5.28 -0.50 2.95
CA GLN A 4 6.25 -0.06 1.96
C GLN A 4 5.52 0.52 0.74
N LEU A 5 5.93 1.72 0.36
CA LEU A 5 5.51 2.35 -0.89
C LEU A 5 6.56 2.07 -1.97
N ARG A 6 6.11 1.56 -3.12
CA ARG A 6 6.97 1.34 -4.29
C ARG A 6 6.57 2.27 -5.41
N TYR A 7 7.52 3.08 -5.86
CA TYR A 7 7.35 3.93 -7.03
C TYR A 7 7.58 3.09 -8.30
N ASP A 8 6.57 3.03 -9.16
CA ASP A 8 6.68 2.39 -10.47
C ASP A 8 7.21 3.38 -11.52
N ARG A 9 7.70 2.83 -12.63
CA ARG A 9 8.26 3.56 -13.78
C ARG A 9 7.21 4.40 -14.51
N ASP A 10 5.93 4.08 -14.32
CA ASP A 10 4.79 4.92 -14.75
C ASP A 10 4.52 6.12 -13.84
N GLY A 11 5.26 6.29 -12.75
CA GLY A 11 5.12 7.40 -11.83
C GLY A 11 4.10 7.21 -10.72
N ARG A 12 3.66 5.97 -10.52
CA ARG A 12 2.62 5.59 -9.56
C ARG A 12 3.19 4.95 -8.32
N TRP A 13 2.59 5.24 -7.18
CA TRP A 13 2.95 4.66 -5.89
C TRP A 13 2.06 3.49 -5.55
N TRP A 14 2.66 2.31 -5.47
CA TRP A 14 2.01 1.09 -5.03
C TRP A 14 2.21 0.86 -3.54
N PRO A 15 1.13 0.85 -2.74
CA PRO A 15 1.21 0.50 -1.35
C PRO A 15 1.29 -1.01 -1.16
N TYR A 16 2.28 -1.45 -0.40
CA TYR A 16 2.45 -2.84 0.03
C TYR A 16 2.46 -2.92 1.55
N ARG A 17 1.79 -3.93 2.10
CA ARG A 17 1.85 -4.27 3.53
C ARG A 17 2.51 -5.62 3.71
N LYS A 18 3.24 -5.79 4.82
CA LYS A 18 3.84 -7.07 5.19
C LYS A 18 2.88 -7.82 6.10
N GLU A 19 2.30 -8.90 5.58
CA GLU A 19 1.47 -9.83 6.35
C GLU A 19 2.10 -11.21 6.35
N GLY A 20 2.34 -11.77 7.54
CA GLY A 20 2.95 -13.10 7.67
C GLY A 20 4.32 -13.24 7.02
N GLY A 21 5.09 -12.14 6.89
CA GLY A 21 6.38 -12.13 6.20
C GLY A 21 6.29 -11.97 4.67
N ARG A 22 5.08 -11.91 4.10
CA ARG A 22 4.85 -11.69 2.68
C ARG A 22 4.37 -10.27 2.41
N TRP A 23 4.92 -9.65 1.37
CA TRP A 23 4.42 -8.37 0.88
C TRP A 23 3.19 -8.61 0.00
N VAL A 24 2.08 -8.02 0.38
CA VAL A 24 0.83 -8.06 -0.38
C VAL A 24 0.43 -6.62 -0.76
N PRO A 25 -0.11 -6.39 -1.98
CA PRO A 25 -0.60 -5.09 -2.36
C PRO A 25 -1.78 -4.72 -1.46
N ALA A 26 -1.68 -3.57 -0.81
CA ALA A 26 -2.65 -3.13 0.19
C ALA A 26 -3.77 -2.25 -0.40
N GLY A 27 -3.70 -1.92 -1.70
CA GLY A 27 -4.65 -1.06 -2.37
C GLY A 27 -4.27 -0.74 -3.81
N PRO A 28 -5.08 0.10 -4.50
CA PRO A 28 -4.72 0.64 -5.80
C PRO A 28 -3.48 1.53 -5.70
N ALA A 29 -2.82 1.74 -6.83
CA ALA A 29 -1.73 2.70 -6.91
C ALA A 29 -2.25 4.09 -7.17
N ASP A 30 -1.71 5.06 -6.43
CA ASP A 30 -2.02 6.46 -6.56
C ASP A 30 -0.76 7.25 -6.93
N ASP A 31 -0.96 8.40 -7.57
CA ASP A 31 0.13 9.30 -7.93
C ASP A 31 0.67 10.06 -6.71
N ASP A 32 -0.14 10.18 -5.65
CA ASP A 32 0.22 10.80 -4.39
C ASP A 32 0.62 9.75 -3.32
N PRO A 33 1.82 9.87 -2.71
CA PRO A 33 2.31 8.87 -1.76
C PRO A 33 1.48 8.83 -0.46
N ALA A 34 0.89 9.95 -0.03
CA ALA A 34 0.07 9.98 1.18
C ALA A 34 -1.28 9.30 0.94
N SER A 35 -1.89 9.51 -0.22
CA SER A 35 -3.14 8.85 -0.64
C SER A 35 -2.95 7.34 -0.80
N ALA A 36 -1.87 6.91 -1.47
CA ALA A 36 -1.51 5.50 -1.57
C ALA A 36 -1.35 4.84 -0.19
N LEU A 37 -0.67 5.51 0.75
CA LEU A 37 -0.50 4.99 2.11
C LEU A 37 -1.80 4.96 2.91
N ALA A 38 -2.64 5.99 2.79
CA ALA A 38 -3.94 6.06 3.44
C ALA A 38 -4.86 4.93 2.96
N GLY A 39 -4.86 4.63 1.66
CA GLY A 39 -5.56 3.47 1.10
C GLY A 39 -5.06 2.15 1.69
N ALA A 40 -3.74 2.01 1.87
CA ALA A 40 -3.11 0.85 2.49
C ALA A 40 -3.53 0.62 3.95
N VAL A 41 -3.59 1.72 4.73
CA VAL A 41 -4.00 1.72 6.14
C VAL A 41 -5.50 1.49 6.28
N ALA A 42 -6.31 2.11 5.43
CA ALA A 42 -7.76 1.90 5.42
C ALA A 42 -8.13 0.45 5.06
N GLY A 43 -7.44 -0.15 4.08
CA GLY A 43 -7.61 -1.57 3.74
C GLY A 43 -7.03 -2.56 4.76
N ALA A 44 -6.19 -2.09 5.69
CA ALA A 44 -5.74 -2.88 6.85
C ALA A 44 -6.74 -2.90 8.00
N SER A 45 -7.62 -1.89 8.08
CA SER A 45 -8.66 -1.79 9.11
C SER A 45 -9.95 -2.51 8.74
N GLY A 46 -10.10 -3.00 7.50
CA GLY A 46 -11.27 -3.73 7.01
C GLY A 46 -11.00 -5.23 6.88
N GLY A 47 -11.09 -5.96 7.99
CA GLY A 47 -10.96 -7.41 8.03
C GLY A 47 -11.36 -7.95 9.39
N ASP A 48 -12.67 -7.90 9.67
CA ASP A 48 -13.34 -8.86 10.56
C ASP A 48 -13.87 -10.00 9.69
#